data_AF-A0A440MVC2-F1
#
_entry.id   AF-A0A440MVC2-F1
#
_cell.length_a   1.000
_cell.length_b   1.000
_cell.length_c   1.000
_cell.angle_alpha   90.00
_cell.angle_beta   90.00
_cell.angle_gamma   90.00
#
_symmetry.space_group_name_H-M   'P 1'
#
loop_
_entity.id
_entity.type
_entity.pdbx_description
1 polymer ?
#
loop_
_entity_poly.entity_id
_entity_poly.type
_entity_poly.pdbx_seq_one_letter_code
_entity_poly.pdbx_strand_id
1 'polypeptide(L)'
;MRAVLAILPLAFLSACANPWTKVPEAELPKPIRTAMARPSAFVFGNYCGPGTRSGDLSLRPVGRLDAACQVHDACYIARRNHCDCDGALVASAKVIRDDKTAPRTMRNEAELLIATFAVPVCKVFPQGFMPPRDPAQLKAMNGATG
;
A
#
# COMPACT_ATOMS: atom_id res chain seq x y z
N MET A 1 17.56 -22.94 -28.69
CA MET A 1 16.70 -23.17 -27.51
C MET A 1 17.52 -23.62 -26.29
N ARG A 2 18.49 -22.82 -25.82
CA ARG A 2 19.29 -23.15 -24.60
C ARG A 2 19.45 -21.98 -23.62
N ALA A 3 19.07 -20.76 -24.01
CA ALA A 3 19.16 -19.57 -23.16
C ALA A 3 17.91 -19.34 -22.27
N VAL A 4 16.82 -20.08 -22.48
CA VAL A 4 15.55 -19.88 -21.75
C VAL A 4 15.53 -20.62 -20.39
N LEU A 5 16.47 -21.54 -20.16
CA LEU A 5 16.53 -22.38 -18.96
C LEU A 5 17.31 -21.78 -17.78
N ALA A 6 17.95 -20.62 -17.95
CA ALA A 6 18.78 -20.00 -16.90
C ALA A 6 18.07 -18.86 -16.14
N ILE A 7 16.84 -18.48 -16.51
CA ILE A 7 16.12 -17.37 -15.87
C ILE A 7 15.19 -17.86 -14.74
N LEU A 8 14.79 -19.14 -14.75
CA LEU A 8 13.94 -19.73 -13.71
C LEU A 8 14.55 -19.81 -12.29
N PRO A 9 15.86 -19.98 -12.04
CA PRO A 9 16.37 -20.07 -10.68
C PRO A 9 16.48 -18.70 -9.98
N LEU A 10 16.58 -17.59 -10.72
CA LEU A 10 16.68 -16.25 -10.11
C LEU A 10 15.35 -15.74 -9.54
N ALA A 11 14.21 -16.19 -10.08
CA ALA A 11 12.90 -15.81 -9.56
C ALA A 11 12.55 -16.54 -8.23
N PHE A 12 13.16 -17.70 -7.96
CA PHE A 12 12.92 -18.43 -6.72
C PHE A 12 13.78 -17.95 -5.53
N LEU A 13 14.91 -17.28 -5.78
CA LEU A 13 15.78 -16.77 -4.71
C LEU A 13 15.29 -15.43 -4.13
N SER A 14 14.48 -14.65 -4.84
CA SER A 14 13.98 -13.36 -4.34
C SER A 14 12.95 -13.50 -3.21
N ALA A 15 12.18 -14.60 -3.19
CA ALA A 15 11.22 -14.88 -2.12
C ALA A 15 11.90 -15.16 -0.76
N CYS A 16 13.15 -15.63 -0.78
CA CYS A 16 13.94 -15.85 0.43
C CYS A 16 14.64 -14.57 0.93
N ALA A 17 14.66 -13.49 0.13
CA ALA A 17 15.37 -12.26 0.44
C ALA A 17 14.48 -11.17 1.08
N ASN A 18 13.17 -11.40 1.22
CA ASN A 18 12.28 -10.47 1.91
C ASN A 18 12.08 -10.89 3.38
N PRO A 19 12.79 -10.26 4.34
CA PRO A 19 12.74 -10.65 5.75
C PRO A 19 11.34 -10.49 6.36
N TRP A 20 10.49 -9.62 5.80
CA TRP A 20 9.18 -9.28 6.34
C TRP A 20 8.13 -10.38 6.18
N THR A 21 8.37 -11.32 5.27
CA THR A 21 7.50 -12.50 5.08
C THR A 21 7.39 -13.37 6.34
N LYS A 22 8.43 -13.37 7.19
CA LYS A 22 8.54 -14.27 8.36
C LYS A 22 8.49 -13.55 9.70
N VAL A 23 8.55 -12.22 9.73
CA VAL A 23 8.62 -11.45 10.99
C VAL A 23 7.25 -10.83 11.32
N PRO A 24 6.60 -11.25 12.42
CA PRO A 24 5.44 -10.56 12.96
C PRO A 24 5.80 -9.14 13.41
N GLU A 25 4.85 -8.20 13.29
CA GLU A 25 5.06 -6.81 13.74
C GLU A 25 5.52 -6.73 15.20
N ALA A 26 4.95 -7.58 16.05
CA ALA A 26 5.26 -7.62 17.48
C ALA A 26 6.75 -7.90 17.77
N GLU A 27 7.44 -8.57 16.85
CA GLU A 27 8.84 -8.95 16.95
C GLU A 27 9.78 -7.91 16.33
N LEU A 28 9.25 -6.88 15.65
CA LEU A 28 10.09 -5.82 15.10
C LEU A 28 10.75 -4.99 16.20
N PRO A 29 12.04 -4.63 16.05
CA PRO A 29 12.71 -3.67 16.90
C PRO A 29 11.90 -2.37 17.02
N LYS A 30 11.81 -1.83 18.25
CA LYS A 30 11.16 -0.55 18.54
C LYS A 30 11.49 0.58 17.54
N PRO A 31 12.76 0.81 17.12
CA PRO A 31 13.05 1.87 16.14
C PRO A 31 12.37 1.66 14.78
N ILE A 32 12.22 0.42 14.32
CA ILE A 32 11.53 0.12 13.05
C ILE A 32 10.03 0.39 13.19
N ARG A 33 9.41 -0.08 14.28
CA ARG A 33 7.99 0.20 14.56
C ARG A 33 7.72 1.70 14.64
N THR A 34 8.58 2.44 15.35
CA THR A 34 8.48 3.90 15.42
C THR A 34 8.64 4.54 14.04
N ALA A 35 9.53 4.04 13.18
CA ALA A 35 9.67 4.56 11.82
C ALA A 35 8.42 4.31 10.97
N MET A 36 7.79 3.14 11.07
CA MET A 36 6.56 2.79 10.34
C MET A 36 5.30 3.52 10.85
N ALA A 37 5.32 4.00 12.10
CA ALA A 37 4.23 4.78 12.70
C ALA A 37 4.47 6.30 12.65
N ARG A 38 5.48 6.78 11.93
CA ARG A 38 5.73 8.22 11.80
C ARG A 38 4.78 8.86 10.78
N PRO A 39 4.27 10.06 11.06
CA PRO A 39 3.67 10.94 10.06
C PRO A 39 4.55 11.08 8.82
N SER A 40 3.93 10.95 7.64
CA SER A 40 4.60 11.14 6.35
C SER A 40 4.24 12.50 5.75
N ALA A 41 5.26 13.21 5.27
CA ALA A 41 5.09 14.44 4.50
C ALA A 41 4.82 14.19 3.01
N PHE A 42 4.94 12.94 2.55
CA PHE A 42 4.85 12.55 1.14
C PHE A 42 3.48 11.94 0.78
N VAL A 43 2.42 12.36 1.48
CA VAL A 43 1.05 11.90 1.23
C VAL A 43 0.18 13.03 0.68
N PHE A 44 -0.62 12.72 -0.33
CA PHE A 44 -1.76 13.56 -0.72
C PHE A 44 -3.01 13.10 0.02
N GLY A 45 -3.78 14.06 0.55
CA GLY A 45 -4.79 13.77 1.56
C GLY A 45 -4.16 13.26 2.86
N ASN A 46 -4.74 12.19 3.41
CA ASN A 46 -4.30 11.54 4.64
C ASN A 46 -3.61 10.20 4.40
N TYR A 47 -3.83 9.55 3.26
CA TYR A 47 -3.50 8.14 3.05
C TYR A 47 -2.73 7.85 1.76
N CYS A 48 -2.89 8.65 0.73
CA CYS A 48 -2.27 8.31 -0.54
C CYS A 48 -0.78 8.70 -0.57
N GLY A 49 0.10 7.73 -0.36
CA GLY A 49 1.55 7.88 -0.45
C GLY A 49 2.29 6.89 0.47
N PRO A 50 3.61 7.02 0.64
CA PRO A 50 4.36 6.19 1.58
C PRO A 50 4.00 6.57 3.04
N GLY A 51 3.27 5.70 3.74
CA GLY A 51 2.79 5.95 5.10
C GLY A 51 1.51 6.78 5.13
N THR A 52 1.20 7.41 6.26
CA THR A 52 -0.02 8.24 6.42
C THR A 52 0.30 9.58 7.05
N ARG A 53 -0.63 10.54 6.93
CA ARG A 53 -0.48 11.89 7.49
C ARG A 53 -0.28 11.90 9.01
N SER A 54 -0.95 10.99 9.73
CA SER A 54 -0.86 10.87 11.20
C SER A 54 0.08 9.75 11.66
N GLY A 55 0.54 8.88 10.76
CA GLY A 55 1.27 7.66 11.12
C GLY A 55 0.37 6.45 11.41
N ASP A 56 -0.95 6.65 11.50
CA ASP A 56 -1.98 5.61 11.71
C ASP A 56 -3.17 5.78 10.75
N LEU A 57 -4.25 5.02 10.99
CA LEU A 57 -5.51 5.05 10.23
C LEU A 57 -6.65 5.82 10.91
N SER A 58 -6.33 6.75 11.82
CA SER A 58 -7.36 7.43 12.65
C SER A 58 -8.05 8.62 11.98
N LEU A 59 -7.45 9.20 10.92
CA LEU A 59 -8.00 10.39 10.27
C LEU A 59 -9.14 10.03 9.31
N ARG A 60 -10.11 10.93 9.16
CA ARG A 60 -11.11 10.77 8.10
C ARG A 60 -10.47 11.01 6.72
N PRO A 61 -10.77 10.20 5.69
CA PRO A 61 -10.29 10.50 4.34
C PRO A 61 -10.79 11.86 3.85
N VAL A 62 -9.93 12.59 3.16
CA VAL A 62 -10.22 13.93 2.62
C VAL A 62 -11.19 13.86 1.42
N GLY A 63 -11.20 12.75 0.69
CA GLY A 63 -12.07 12.56 -0.46
C GLY A 63 -12.10 11.11 -0.95
N ARG A 64 -12.77 10.88 -2.09
CA ARG A 64 -12.98 9.53 -2.65
C ARG A 64 -11.67 8.80 -2.97
N LEU A 65 -10.69 9.49 -3.54
CA LEU A 65 -9.39 8.90 -3.85
C LEU A 65 -8.62 8.55 -2.56
N ASP A 66 -8.62 9.47 -1.59
CA ASP A 66 -8.00 9.28 -0.28
C ASP A 66 -8.65 8.12 0.50
N ALA A 67 -9.97 7.92 0.36
CA ALA A 67 -10.67 6.78 0.94
C ALA A 67 -10.24 5.45 0.29
N ALA A 68 -10.01 5.44 -1.02
CA ALA A 68 -9.47 4.25 -1.70
C ALA A 68 -8.06 3.91 -1.19
N CYS A 69 -7.22 4.92 -0.95
CA CYS A 69 -5.90 4.73 -0.35
C CYS A 69 -5.98 4.23 1.10
N GLN A 70 -6.91 4.74 1.91
CA GLN A 70 -7.13 4.23 3.27
C GLN A 70 -7.47 2.73 3.27
N VAL A 71 -8.35 2.31 2.35
CA VAL A 71 -8.72 0.89 2.18
C VAL A 71 -7.52 0.06 1.74
N HIS A 72 -6.67 0.60 0.86
CA HIS A 72 -5.43 -0.07 0.43
C HIS A 72 -4.44 -0.25 1.59
N ASP A 73 -4.19 0.80 2.38
CA ASP A 73 -3.35 0.74 3.57
C ASP A 73 -3.89 -0.31 4.57
N ALA A 74 -5.19 -0.32 4.81
CA ALA A 74 -5.83 -1.31 5.67
C ALA A 74 -5.68 -2.75 5.10
N CYS A 75 -5.76 -2.92 3.79
CA CYS A 75 -5.54 -4.20 3.11
C CYS A 75 -4.11 -4.72 3.32
N TYR A 76 -3.12 -3.83 3.25
CA TYR A 76 -1.71 -4.12 3.54
C TYR A 76 -1.49 -4.49 5.01
N ILE A 77 -2.08 -3.73 5.96
CA ILE A 77 -1.99 -4.04 7.41
C ILE A 77 -2.61 -5.40 7.73
N ALA A 78 -3.73 -5.73 7.08
CA ALA A 78 -4.38 -7.02 7.22
C ALA A 78 -3.59 -8.20 6.61
N ARG A 79 -2.42 -7.93 6.00
CA ARG A 79 -1.55 -8.90 5.32
C ARG A 79 -2.31 -9.79 4.32
N ARG A 80 -3.24 -9.19 3.57
CA ARG A 80 -3.86 -9.84 2.41
C ARG A 80 -2.82 -9.98 1.29
N ASN A 81 -3.15 -10.65 0.20
CA ASN A 81 -2.29 -10.67 -0.97
C ASN A 81 -2.08 -9.24 -1.50
N HIS A 82 -0.86 -8.72 -1.46
CA HIS A 82 -0.58 -7.33 -1.82
C HIS A 82 -0.87 -7.04 -3.29
N CYS A 83 -0.77 -8.02 -4.19
CA CYS A 83 -1.17 -7.81 -5.57
C CYS A 83 -2.69 -7.63 -5.72
N ASP A 84 -3.49 -8.28 -4.88
CA ASP A 84 -4.94 -8.09 -4.88
C ASP A 84 -5.29 -6.72 -4.30
N CYS A 85 -4.59 -6.29 -3.24
CA CYS A 85 -4.71 -4.94 -2.67
C CYS A 85 -4.37 -3.86 -3.72
N ASP A 86 -3.22 -3.97 -4.38
CA ASP A 86 -2.78 -3.03 -5.42
C ASP A 86 -3.75 -3.00 -6.61
N GLY A 87 -4.22 -4.18 -7.04
CA GLY A 87 -5.20 -4.30 -8.12
C GLY A 87 -6.51 -3.61 -7.79
N ALA A 88 -7.02 -3.78 -6.57
CA ALA A 88 -8.24 -3.12 -6.10
C ALA A 88 -8.10 -1.60 -6.01
N LEU A 89 -6.95 -1.11 -5.55
CA LEU A 89 -6.65 0.33 -5.52
C LEU A 89 -6.62 0.92 -6.95
N VAL A 90 -5.90 0.27 -7.87
CA VAL A 90 -5.80 0.71 -9.27
C VAL A 90 -7.18 0.69 -9.96
N ALA A 91 -8.01 -0.31 -9.69
CA ALA A 91 -9.38 -0.36 -10.21
C ALA A 91 -10.21 0.83 -9.70
N SER A 92 -10.13 1.13 -8.41
CA SER A 92 -10.83 2.26 -7.79
C SER A 92 -10.36 3.60 -8.37
N ALA A 93 -9.04 3.78 -8.55
CA ALA A 93 -8.47 4.98 -9.15
C ALA A 93 -8.90 5.17 -10.62
N LYS A 94 -9.01 4.09 -11.41
CA LYS A 94 -9.52 4.18 -12.80
C LYS A 94 -10.96 4.68 -12.84
N VAL A 95 -11.82 4.20 -11.97
CA VAL A 95 -13.20 4.69 -11.85
C VAL A 95 -13.23 6.18 -11.56
N ILE A 96 -12.39 6.67 -10.63
CA ILE A 96 -12.31 8.10 -10.28
C ILE A 96 -11.75 8.93 -11.44
N ARG A 97 -10.68 8.47 -12.11
CA ARG A 97 -10.08 9.14 -13.26
C ARG A 97 -11.09 9.31 -14.41
N ASP A 98 -11.94 8.31 -14.63
CA ASP A 98 -12.90 8.30 -15.75
C ASP A 98 -14.22 9.03 -15.41
N ASP A 99 -14.46 9.32 -14.13
CA ASP A 99 -15.64 10.07 -13.65
C ASP A 99 -15.53 11.56 -13.96
N LYS A 100 -16.23 12.02 -15.01
CA LYS A 100 -16.23 13.42 -15.44
C LYS A 100 -16.80 14.40 -14.39
N THR A 101 -17.56 13.91 -13.41
CA THR A 101 -18.13 14.74 -12.34
C THR A 101 -17.14 14.97 -11.19
N ALA A 102 -16.09 14.15 -11.08
CA ALA A 102 -15.04 14.32 -10.08
C ALA A 102 -14.19 15.57 -10.38
N PRO A 103 -13.66 16.28 -9.36
CA PRO A 103 -12.76 17.43 -9.57
C PRO A 103 -11.54 17.06 -10.42
N ARG A 104 -11.13 17.95 -11.33
CA ARG A 104 -9.99 17.69 -12.23
C ARG A 104 -8.70 17.33 -11.48
N THR A 105 -8.45 17.99 -10.35
CA THR A 105 -7.29 17.70 -9.49
C THR A 105 -7.30 16.24 -9.00
N MET A 106 -8.45 15.76 -8.49
CA MET A 106 -8.61 14.37 -8.04
C MET A 106 -8.41 13.37 -9.18
N ARG A 107 -8.86 13.68 -10.40
CA ARG A 107 -8.65 12.80 -11.56
C ARG A 107 -7.17 12.74 -11.96
N ASN A 108 -6.45 13.85 -11.90
CA ASN A 108 -5.01 13.89 -12.16
C ASN A 108 -4.21 13.12 -11.08
N GLU A 109 -4.59 13.25 -9.81
CA GLU A 109 -4.00 12.46 -8.72
C GLU A 109 -4.26 10.96 -8.91
N ALA A 110 -5.46 10.58 -9.34
CA ALA A 110 -5.79 9.19 -9.66
C ALA A 110 -4.96 8.67 -10.84
N GLU A 111 -4.71 9.50 -11.86
CA GLU A 111 -3.82 9.15 -12.97
C GLU A 111 -2.38 8.94 -12.53
N LEU A 112 -1.84 9.84 -11.69
CA LEU A 112 -0.51 9.70 -11.10
C LEU A 112 -0.39 8.43 -10.24
N LEU A 113 -1.44 8.12 -9.46
CA LEU A 113 -1.51 6.88 -8.69
C LEU A 113 -1.41 5.67 -9.63
N ILE A 114 -2.24 5.61 -10.67
CA ILE A 114 -2.21 4.50 -11.64
C ILE A 114 -0.82 4.33 -12.26
N ALA A 115 -0.16 5.42 -12.63
CA ALA A 115 1.19 5.40 -13.18
C ALA A 115 2.23 4.84 -12.19
N THR A 116 2.09 5.14 -10.90
CA THR A 116 2.98 4.65 -9.83
C THR A 116 2.90 3.12 -9.69
N PHE A 117 1.71 2.55 -9.88
CA PHE A 117 1.47 1.10 -9.85
C PHE A 117 1.69 0.40 -11.21
N ALA A 118 2.19 1.10 -12.23
CA ALA A 118 2.50 0.49 -13.53
C ALA A 118 3.64 -0.54 -13.44
N VAL A 119 4.53 -0.40 -12.45
CA VAL A 119 5.54 -1.40 -12.09
C VAL A 119 5.00 -2.22 -10.92
N PRO A 120 4.58 -3.47 -11.11
CA PRO A 120 3.93 -4.26 -10.07
C PRO A 120 4.97 -4.81 -9.08
N VAL A 121 5.41 -3.98 -8.14
CA VAL A 121 6.37 -4.35 -7.08
C VAL A 121 5.90 -5.58 -6.30
N CYS A 122 4.58 -5.72 -6.11
CA CYS A 122 3.97 -6.89 -5.49
C CYS A 122 4.34 -8.22 -6.17
N LYS A 123 4.62 -8.25 -7.48
CA LYS A 123 5.02 -9.49 -8.18
C LYS A 123 6.45 -9.91 -7.86
N VAL A 124 7.28 -8.98 -7.42
CA VAL A 124 8.65 -9.24 -6.96
C VAL A 124 8.64 -9.47 -5.44
N PHE A 125 7.83 -8.72 -4.71
CA PHE A 125 7.67 -8.79 -3.25
C PHE A 125 6.19 -9.01 -2.89
N PRO A 126 5.70 -10.26 -2.94
CA PRO A 126 4.26 -10.57 -2.76
C PRO A 126 3.70 -10.25 -1.37
N GLN A 127 4.57 -10.09 -0.38
CA GLN A 127 4.23 -9.67 0.98
C GLN A 127 4.74 -8.26 1.29
N GLY A 128 5.06 -7.48 0.25
CA GLY A 128 5.49 -6.08 0.37
C GLY A 128 6.99 -5.93 0.63
N PHE A 129 7.56 -4.82 0.18
CA PHE A 129 8.98 -4.51 0.37
C PHE A 129 9.28 -3.83 1.71
N MET A 130 8.26 -3.19 2.31
CA MET A 130 8.40 -2.45 3.58
C MET A 130 8.08 -3.35 4.78
N PRO A 131 8.62 -3.03 5.97
CA PRO A 131 8.20 -3.68 7.20
C PRO A 131 6.68 -3.63 7.37
N PRO A 132 6.08 -4.64 8.04
CA PRO A 132 4.66 -4.59 8.37
C PRO A 132 4.33 -3.37 9.24
N ARG A 133 3.04 -3.06 9.32
CA ARG A 133 2.48 -2.02 10.20
C ARG A 133 1.61 -2.68 11.26
N ASP A 134 1.36 -1.95 12.35
CA ASP A 134 0.60 -2.43 13.50
C ASP A 134 -0.87 -2.78 13.17
N PRO A 135 -1.30 -4.06 13.32
CA PRO A 135 -2.68 -4.46 13.15
C PRO A 135 -3.68 -3.71 14.05
N ALA A 136 -3.24 -3.13 15.18
CA ALA A 136 -4.09 -2.31 16.04
C ALA A 136 -4.65 -1.07 15.31
N GLN A 137 -3.98 -0.59 14.25
CA GLN A 137 -4.45 0.55 13.44
C GLN A 137 -5.79 0.25 12.74
N LEU A 138 -6.10 -1.01 12.45
CA LEU A 138 -7.39 -1.40 11.88
C LEU A 138 -8.56 -1.13 12.83
N LYS A 139 -8.32 -1.25 14.16
CA LYS A 139 -9.34 -0.92 15.16
C LYS A 139 -9.58 0.59 15.23
N ALA A 140 -8.51 1.38 15.12
CA ALA A 140 -8.59 2.84 15.10
C ALA A 140 -9.39 3.34 13.89
N MET A 141 -9.21 2.71 12.72
CA MET A 141 -9.96 3.02 11.50
C MET A 141 -11.47 2.87 11.71
N ASN A 142 -11.91 1.76 12.32
CA ASN A 142 -13.33 1.49 12.55
C ASN A 142 -13.98 2.49 13.54
N GLY A 143 -13.19 3.05 14.46
CA GLY A 143 -13.64 4.12 15.36
C GLY A 143 -13.78 5.48 14.68
N ALA A 144 -13.04 5.73 13.59
CA ALA A 144 -13.09 6.97 12.82
C ALA A 144 -14.20 7.00 11.74
N THR A 145 -14.78 5.83 11.44
CA THR A 145 -15.92 5.66 10.53
C THR A 145 -17.29 5.73 11.23
N GLY A 146 -17.31 5.81 12.56
CA GLY A 146 -18.52 5.92 13.40
C GLY A 146 -18.98 7.35 13.63
#